data_AF-A0A8T5QRZ8-F1
#
_entry.id   AF-A0A8T5QRZ8-F1
#
_cell.length_a   1.000
_cell.length_b   1.000
_cell.length_c   1.000
_cell.angle_alpha   90.00
_cell.angle_beta   90.00
_cell.angle_gamma   90.00
#
_symmetry.space_group_name_H-M   'P 1'
#
loop_
_entity.id
_entity.type
_entity.pdbx_description
1 polymer ?
#
loop_
_entity_poly.entity_id
_entity_poly.type
_entity_poly.pdbx_seq_one_letter_code
_entity_poly.pdbx_strand_id
1 'polypeptide(L)' 'MTLTKDDKMVLREMVKHELANFEKTQKSLFVAMPLSFLKGEHEYKHYLEKLLKKLE' A
#
# COMPACT_ATOMS: atom_id res chain seq x y z
N MET A 1 -13.77 12.26 -15.48
CA MET A 1 -13.23 11.00 -16.04
C MET A 1 -13.51 9.89 -15.06
N THR A 2 -14.24 8.86 -15.48
CA THR A 2 -14.58 7.71 -14.63
C THR A 2 -13.65 6.57 -15.02
N LEU A 3 -12.97 5.96 -14.04
CA LEU A 3 -12.10 4.81 -14.27
C LEU A 3 -12.87 3.66 -14.92
N THR A 4 -12.32 3.11 -16.00
CA THR A 4 -12.89 1.95 -16.68
C THR A 4 -12.70 0.69 -15.82
N LYS A 5 -13.42 -0.40 -16.15
CA LYS A 5 -13.26 -1.68 -15.42
C LYS A 5 -11.83 -2.22 -15.51
N ASP A 6 -11.18 -2.05 -16.67
CA ASP A 6 -9.81 -2.48 -16.88
C ASP A 6 -8.83 -1.63 -16.07
N ASP A 7 -9.02 -0.32 -16.00
CA ASP A 7 -8.18 0.55 -15.16
C ASP A 7 -8.30 0.19 -13.68
N LYS A 8 -9.50 -0.13 -13.20
CA LYS A 8 -9.71 -0.58 -11.82
C LYS A 8 -9.00 -1.90 -11.53
N MET A 9 -9.01 -2.83 -12.48
CA MET A 9 -8.33 -4.12 -12.36
C MET A 9 -6.81 -3.92 -12.29
N VAL A 10 -6.24 -3.13 -13.19
CA VAL A 10 -4.80 -2.80 -13.19
C VAL A 10 -4.40 -2.12 -11.90
N LEU A 11 -5.15 -1.11 -11.46
CA LEU A 11 -4.90 -0.42 -10.19
C LEU A 11 -5.01 -1.35 -8.99
N ARG A 12 -5.96 -2.29 -8.98
CA ARG A 12 -6.11 -3.26 -7.89
C ARG A 12 -4.88 -4.14 -7.77
N GLU A 13 -4.37 -4.65 -8.89
CA GLU A 13 -3.16 -5.49 -8.88
C GLU A 13 -1.91 -4.70 -8.50
N MET A 14 -1.77 -3.45 -8.96
CA MET A 14 -0.68 -2.56 -8.55
C MET A 14 -0.70 -2.29 -7.03
N VAL A 15 -1.88 -1.98 -6.47
CA VAL A 15 -2.02 -1.72 -5.03
C VAL A 15 -1.72 -2.98 -4.20
N LYS A 16 -2.15 -4.17 -4.64
CA LYS A 16 -1.79 -5.44 -3.98
C LYS A 16 -0.29 -5.70 -4.01
N HIS A 17 0.35 -5.47 -5.16
CA HIS A 17 1.79 -5.66 -5.32
C HIS A 17 2.58 -4.72 -4.41
N GLU A 18 2.17 -3.45 -4.34
CA GLU A 18 2.79 -2.45 -3.47
C GLU A 18 2.62 -2.79 -1.98
N LEU A 19 1.44 -3.26 -1.56
CA LEU A 19 1.19 -3.76 -0.21
C LEU A 19 2.10 -4.94 0.15
N ALA A 20 2.25 -5.91 -0.76
CA ALA A 20 3.14 -7.05 -0.55
C ALA A 20 4.63 -6.63 -0.47
N ASN A 21 5.04 -5.67 -1.30
CA ASN A 21 6.39 -5.09 -1.24
C ASN A 21 6.63 -4.34 0.07
N PHE A 22 5.65 -3.57 0.52
CA PHE A 22 5.70 -2.86 1.79
C PHE A 22 5.89 -3.83 2.96
N GLU A 23 5.14 -4.93 3.01
CA GLU A 23 5.27 -5.95 4.07
C GLU A 23 6.62 -6.69 4.05
N LYS A 24 7.17 -6.96 2.85
CA LYS A 24 8.53 -7.53 2.72
C LYS A 24 9.60 -6.54 3.19
N THR A 25 9.45 -5.27 2.82
CA THR A 25 10.40 -4.20 3.10
C THR A 25 10.39 -3.83 4.59
N GLN A 26 9.20 -3.76 5.22
CA GLN A 26 9.06 -3.54 6.65
C GLN A 26 9.80 -4.60 7.47
N LYS A 27 9.60 -5.90 7.16
CA LYS A 27 10.30 -6.99 7.86
C LYS A 27 11.83 -6.84 7.86
N SER A 28 12.39 -6.18 6.85
CA SER A 28 13.83 -5.93 6.74
C SER A 28 14.31 -4.66 7.45
N LEU A 29 13.44 -3.66 7.65
CA LEU A 29 13.82 -2.31 8.08
C LEU A 29 13.49 -1.99 9.55
N PHE A 30 12.68 -2.81 10.22
CA PHE A 30 12.28 -2.60 11.61
C PHE A 30 13.43 -2.58 12.64
N VAL A 31 14.64 -3.01 12.25
CA VAL A 31 15.78 -3.15 13.17
C VAL A 31 16.47 -1.81 13.51
N ALA A 32 16.22 -0.72 12.77
CA ALA A 32 17.00 0.53 12.96
C ALA A 32 16.27 1.87 12.75
N MET A 33 14.95 1.90 12.51
CA MET A 33 14.26 3.16 12.13
C MET A 33 13.66 3.95 13.31
N PRO A 34 13.69 5.30 13.26
CA PRO A 34 13.02 6.15 14.25
C PRO A 34 11.49 5.97 14.26
N LEU A 35 10.86 6.13 15.43
CA LEU A 35 9.41 6.00 15.65
C LEU A 35 8.53 6.85 14.70
N SER A 36 9.02 8.00 14.25
CA SER A 36 8.35 8.87 13.28
C SER A 36 8.24 8.23 11.89
N PHE A 37 9.22 7.43 11.46
CA PHE A 37 9.17 6.69 10.20
C PHE A 37 8.16 5.54 10.29
N LEU A 38 8.08 4.86 11.44
CA LEU A 38 7.10 3.80 11.69
C LEU A 38 5.65 4.32 11.61
N LYS A 39 5.40 5.57 12.04
CA LYS A 39 4.08 6.20 11.92
C LYS A 39 3.71 6.50 10.46
N GLY A 40 4.63 7.08 9.69
CA GLY A 40 4.40 7.34 8.26
C GLY A 40 4.22 6.06 7.45
N GLU A 41 4.97 5.01 7.77
CA GLU A 41 4.81 3.67 7.22
C GLU A 41 3.42 3.08 7.52
N HIS A 42 2.96 3.17 8.77
CA HIS A 42 1.62 2.72 9.16
C HIS A 42 0.51 3.49 8.42
N GLU A 43 0.65 4.81 8.29
CA GLU A 43 -0.29 5.65 7.55
C GLU A 43 -0.32 5.31 6.05
N TYR A 44 0.86 5.02 5.46
CA TYR A 44 0.97 4.59 4.06
C TYR A 44 0.33 3.22 3.82
N LYS A 45 0.60 2.23 4.67
CA LYS A 45 -0.09 0.92 4.60
C LYS A 45 -1.61 1.10 4.68
N HIS A 46 -2.09 1.90 5.63
CA HIS A 46 -3.51 2.14 5.79
C HIS A 46 -4.13 2.87 4.58
N TYR A 47 -3.38 3.76 3.94
CA TYR A 47 -3.78 4.40 2.69
C TYR A 47 -3.96 3.37 1.54
N LEU A 48 -2.99 2.47 1.36
CA LEU A 48 -3.07 1.42 0.34
C LEU A 48 -4.27 0.49 0.57
N GLU A 49 -4.54 0.09 1.82
CA GLU A 49 -5.72 -0.71 2.17
C GLU A 49 -7.05 0.01 1.88
N LYS A 50 -7.13 1.32 2.17
CA LYS A 50 -8.31 2.14 1.83
C LYS A 50 -8.49 2.28 0.33
N LEU A 51 -7.39 2.40 -0.42
CA LEU A 51 -7.42 2.50 -1.87
C LEU A 51 -7.91 1.18 -2.48
N LEU A 52 -7.46 0.04 -1.97
CA LEU A 52 -7.90 -1.27 -2.42
C LEU A 52 -9.41 -1.48 -2.24
N LYS A 53 -9.96 -1.08 -1.08
CA LYS A 53 -11.41 -1.16 -0.79
C LYS A 53 -12.28 -0.29 -1.71
N LYS A 54 -11.72 0.79 -2.28
CA LYS A 54 -12.44 1.66 -3.24
C LYS A 54 -12.40 1.13 -4.67
N LEU A 55 -11.50 0.18 -4.95
CA LEU A 55 -11.32 -0.44 -6.26
C LEU A 55 -12.11 -1.76 -6.40
N GLU A 56 -12.63 -2.31 -5.29
CA GLU A 56 -13.65 -3.36 -5.24
C GLU A 56 -15.06 -2.81 -5.49
#